data_AF-A0A449BMT3-F1
#
_entry.id   AF-A0A449BMT3-F1
#
_cell.length_a   1.000
_cell.length_b   1.000
_cell.length_c   1.000
_cell.angle_alpha   90.00
_cell.angle_beta   90.00
_cell.angle_gamma   90.00
#
_symmetry.space_group_name_H-M   'P 1'
#
loop_
_entity.id
_entity.type
_entity.pdbx_description
1 polymer ?
#
loop_
_entity_poly.entity_id
_entity_poly.type
_entity_poly.pdbx_seq_one_letter_code
_entity_poly.pdbx_strand_id
1 'polypeptide(L)'
;MAKYNIEDLYYDIYAINDYFYETEDGQLIVDNSHESIHDYCHYTNNSGKINCHNYLEMTNCSVIYLLKNLKKYGLEYDKFAEYAILWLSYILDQKQKDKLTDLNKFYTDHIVNNECYNNKIKDDDEITYKKIIDTNNDLMNMNINEISKFDRPFNILFNLYYTCNRDFWNCEKNLGYANSFVSEFEKLNNDSNINGNDSYRKLLSTLSNDYNNLKKIYYDKNNSCDLPSLSQLNLPKSSIENSLDVPGKDSEQTLGQPSYNIKDVYKEINTIDGYFREDTNGKLIVNDADKSIDNYCHSWSGLGKDNCHNYLEMTNCSVIYLLENLKKYGLGHDKLAEYIILLLSYKLNQHSKHSGTNLNDFYTDHIEKNDDCNNKIKVNGLTCKEIIDKKKVLMNNNEISKFNYPFSILCSLYKGIKKNRLDCTKYSIPANNFAIEFEKLNNDSNINGNDSYRKLLSTLSDDYNNLKNKYGNDESCGFPTLSPVKTSSSSSIAGKLIPGLSTFAIPAFLGIAYKYSLFGIDKLFQRQYIRKKLKKVKKKMNNYI
;
A
#
# COMPACT_ATOMS: atom_id res chain seq x y z
N MET A 1 -8.96 -14.90 -6.22
CA MET A 1 -8.98 -13.87 -7.26
C MET A 1 -7.84 -14.11 -8.23
N ALA A 2 -8.20 -14.17 -9.52
CA ALA A 2 -7.27 -14.31 -10.63
C ALA A 2 -6.31 -13.11 -10.68
N LYS A 3 -5.07 -13.37 -11.13
CA LYS A 3 -4.09 -12.32 -11.43
C LYS A 3 -4.59 -11.61 -12.70
N TYR A 4 -5.04 -10.36 -12.61
CA TYR A 4 -5.47 -9.64 -13.82
C TYR A 4 -4.26 -9.23 -14.67
N ASN A 5 -4.48 -9.12 -15.98
CA ASN A 5 -3.52 -8.55 -16.91
C ASN A 5 -3.81 -7.05 -17.03
N ILE A 6 -2.82 -6.22 -16.74
CA ILE A 6 -2.94 -4.76 -16.87
C ILE A 6 -3.05 -4.34 -18.35
N GLU A 7 -2.52 -5.12 -19.28
CA GLU A 7 -2.70 -4.89 -20.72
C GLU A 7 -4.18 -5.00 -21.10
N ASP A 8 -4.84 -6.07 -20.67
CA ASP A 8 -6.27 -6.29 -20.92
C ASP A 8 -7.11 -5.16 -20.30
N LEU A 9 -6.74 -4.68 -19.09
CA LEU A 9 -7.41 -3.57 -18.43
C LEU A 9 -7.34 -2.28 -19.25
N TYR A 10 -6.15 -1.91 -19.75
CA TYR A 10 -6.00 -0.72 -20.59
C TYR A 10 -6.66 -0.91 -21.96
N TYR A 11 -6.71 -2.14 -22.48
CA TYR A 11 -7.42 -2.44 -23.72
C TYR A 11 -8.94 -2.28 -23.58
N ASP A 12 -9.51 -2.72 -22.46
CA ASP A 12 -10.93 -2.52 -22.14
C ASP A 12 -11.27 -1.02 -21.99
N ILE A 13 -10.40 -0.24 -21.35
CA ILE A 13 -10.53 1.23 -21.28
C ILE A 13 -10.46 1.83 -22.70
N TYR A 14 -9.56 1.31 -23.55
CA TYR A 14 -9.42 1.73 -24.95
C TYR A 14 -10.65 1.46 -25.78
N ALA A 15 -11.21 0.27 -25.70
CA ALA A 15 -12.35 -0.11 -26.52
C ALA A 15 -13.49 0.91 -26.39
N ILE A 16 -13.77 1.37 -25.18
CA ILE A 16 -14.86 2.31 -24.89
C ILE A 16 -14.66 3.67 -25.57
N ASN A 17 -13.43 4.13 -25.77
CA ASN A 17 -13.16 5.41 -26.46
C ASN A 17 -13.63 5.42 -27.91
N ASP A 18 -13.66 4.25 -28.57
CA ASP A 18 -14.05 4.13 -29.97
C ASP A 18 -15.57 3.93 -30.14
N TYR A 19 -16.34 3.86 -29.05
CA TYR A 19 -17.78 3.57 -29.13
C TYR A 19 -18.61 4.80 -29.48
N PHE A 20 -18.11 6.01 -29.24
CA PHE A 20 -18.79 7.24 -29.58
C PHE A 20 -17.80 8.40 -29.76
N TYR A 21 -18.15 9.33 -30.64
CA TYR A 21 -17.40 10.57 -30.84
C TYR A 21 -18.34 11.71 -31.24
N GLU A 22 -17.84 12.94 -31.13
CA GLU A 22 -18.58 14.14 -31.53
C GLU A 22 -17.94 14.73 -32.78
N THR A 23 -18.74 15.09 -33.77
CA THR A 23 -18.27 15.80 -34.97
C THR A 23 -17.95 17.27 -34.65
N GLU A 24 -17.28 17.97 -35.57
CA GLU A 24 -16.95 19.40 -35.40
C GLU A 24 -18.21 20.29 -35.21
N ASP A 25 -19.33 19.89 -35.80
CA ASP A 25 -20.62 20.56 -35.66
C ASP A 25 -21.33 20.26 -34.33
N GLY A 26 -20.84 19.31 -33.53
CA GLY A 26 -21.41 18.94 -32.22
C GLY A 26 -22.41 17.77 -32.30
N GLN A 27 -22.39 17.01 -33.39
CA GLN A 27 -23.26 15.85 -33.55
C GLN A 27 -22.61 14.64 -32.88
N LEU A 28 -23.34 14.01 -31.95
CA LEU A 28 -22.95 12.73 -31.38
C LEU A 28 -23.11 11.62 -32.42
N ILE A 29 -22.03 10.91 -32.70
CA ILE A 29 -22.01 9.67 -33.49
C ILE A 29 -21.69 8.52 -32.54
N VAL A 30 -22.46 7.44 -32.65
CA VAL A 30 -22.33 6.25 -31.80
C VAL A 30 -22.12 5.04 -32.70
N ASP A 31 -21.18 4.18 -32.33
CA ASP A 31 -20.96 2.90 -32.97
C ASP A 31 -22.07 1.92 -32.56
N ASN A 32 -22.98 1.66 -33.50
CA ASN A 32 -24.12 0.76 -33.30
C ASN A 32 -23.71 -0.70 -33.06
N SER A 33 -22.44 -1.09 -33.22
CA SER A 33 -21.98 -2.44 -32.92
C SER A 33 -21.80 -2.70 -31.41
N HIS A 34 -21.84 -1.65 -30.59
CA HIS A 34 -21.60 -1.71 -29.14
C HIS A 34 -22.84 -1.31 -28.32
N GLU A 35 -24.00 -1.92 -28.63
CA GLU A 35 -25.31 -1.58 -28.03
C GLU A 35 -25.35 -1.63 -26.49
N SER A 36 -24.46 -2.39 -25.85
CA SER A 36 -24.44 -2.60 -24.40
C SER A 36 -24.19 -1.35 -23.54
N ILE A 37 -23.71 -0.23 -24.11
CA ILE A 37 -23.63 1.06 -23.38
C ILE A 37 -25.02 1.69 -23.25
N HIS A 38 -25.90 1.49 -24.23
CA HIS A 38 -27.25 2.05 -24.21
C HIS A 38 -28.13 1.46 -23.11
N ASP A 39 -27.80 0.26 -22.59
CA ASP A 39 -28.44 -0.33 -21.40
C ASP A 39 -28.32 0.58 -20.16
N TYR A 40 -27.39 1.54 -20.17
CA TYR A 40 -27.15 2.50 -19.10
C TYR A 40 -27.66 3.91 -19.44
N CYS A 41 -28.13 4.14 -20.67
CA CYS A 41 -28.75 5.38 -21.09
C CYS A 41 -30.20 5.41 -20.62
N HIS A 42 -30.50 6.10 -19.52
CA HIS A 42 -31.86 6.27 -19.01
C HIS A 42 -32.38 7.71 -19.12
N TYR A 43 -31.98 8.44 -20.17
CA TYR A 43 -32.50 9.77 -20.45
C TYR A 43 -33.74 9.67 -21.34
N THR A 44 -34.83 10.32 -20.94
CA THR A 44 -36.08 10.36 -21.70
C THR A 44 -36.11 11.61 -22.58
N ASN A 45 -36.27 11.45 -23.89
CA ASN A 45 -36.54 12.60 -24.76
C ASN A 45 -38.04 12.94 -24.86
N ASN A 46 -38.31 14.07 -25.51
CA ASN A 46 -39.63 14.57 -25.86
C ASN A 46 -40.47 13.58 -26.71
N SER A 47 -39.88 12.51 -27.24
CA SER A 47 -40.57 11.45 -28.00
C SER A 47 -40.81 10.16 -27.20
N GLY A 48 -40.46 10.15 -25.91
CA GLY A 48 -40.65 9.01 -25.00
C GLY A 48 -39.70 7.83 -25.22
N LYS A 49 -38.68 7.98 -26.08
CA LYS A 49 -37.63 6.97 -26.27
C LYS A 49 -36.51 7.19 -25.25
N ILE A 50 -36.04 6.10 -24.65
CA ILE A 50 -34.91 6.07 -23.73
C ILE A 50 -33.62 5.93 -24.56
N ASN A 51 -32.79 6.97 -24.60
CA ASN A 51 -31.47 6.93 -25.24
C ASN A 51 -30.57 8.06 -24.68
N CYS A 52 -29.27 8.05 -25.00
CA CYS A 52 -28.40 9.20 -24.79
C CYS A 52 -28.48 10.16 -25.98
N HIS A 53 -28.53 11.46 -25.73
CA HIS A 53 -28.82 12.49 -26.75
C HIS A 53 -27.62 13.38 -27.05
N ASN A 54 -26.65 13.43 -26.16
CA ASN A 54 -25.45 14.25 -26.29
C ASN A 54 -24.22 13.54 -25.74
N TYR A 55 -23.06 14.10 -26.05
CA TYR A 55 -21.76 13.54 -25.66
C TYR A 55 -21.61 13.34 -24.14
N LEU A 56 -22.13 14.25 -23.31
CA LEU A 56 -22.02 14.17 -21.85
C LEU A 56 -22.89 13.04 -21.28
N GLU A 57 -24.11 12.89 -21.80
CA GLU A 57 -25.00 11.79 -21.46
C GLU A 57 -24.36 10.44 -21.81
N MET A 58 -23.77 10.34 -23.01
CA MET A 58 -23.09 9.12 -23.44
C MET A 58 -21.82 8.83 -22.63
N THR A 59 -21.06 9.88 -22.29
CA THR A 59 -19.91 9.79 -21.39
C THR A 59 -20.32 9.25 -20.03
N ASN A 60 -21.44 9.73 -19.47
CA ASN A 60 -21.94 9.28 -18.18
C ASN A 60 -22.30 7.79 -18.18
N CYS A 61 -22.98 7.31 -19.22
CA CYS A 61 -23.34 5.89 -19.35
C CYS A 61 -22.11 5.01 -19.54
N SER A 62 -21.12 5.52 -20.27
CA SER A 62 -19.84 4.87 -20.49
C SER A 62 -19.03 4.72 -19.20
N VAL A 63 -19.15 5.64 -18.22
CA VAL A 63 -18.56 5.45 -16.88
C VAL A 63 -19.15 4.22 -16.18
N ILE A 64 -20.47 4.04 -16.21
CA ILE A 64 -21.13 2.87 -15.61
C ILE A 64 -20.69 1.58 -16.31
N TYR A 65 -20.66 1.61 -17.64
CA TYR A 65 -20.21 0.49 -18.45
C TYR A 65 -18.74 0.12 -18.17
N LEU A 66 -17.87 1.13 -18.06
CA LEU A 66 -16.47 0.95 -17.69
C LEU A 66 -16.34 0.30 -16.31
N LEU A 67 -17.05 0.79 -15.30
CA LEU A 67 -17.04 0.21 -13.95
C LEU A 67 -17.51 -1.25 -13.94
N LYS A 68 -18.51 -1.59 -14.76
CA LYS A 68 -18.98 -2.97 -14.92
C LYS A 68 -17.91 -3.87 -15.54
N ASN A 69 -17.26 -3.41 -16.61
CA ASN A 69 -16.25 -4.20 -17.31
C ASN A 69 -14.99 -4.38 -16.48
N LEU A 70 -14.54 -3.33 -15.79
CA LEU A 70 -13.35 -3.38 -14.96
C LEU A 70 -13.49 -4.38 -13.79
N LYS A 71 -14.71 -4.65 -13.30
CA LYS A 71 -14.94 -5.63 -12.23
C LYS A 71 -14.28 -6.98 -12.49
N LYS A 72 -14.24 -7.44 -13.75
CA LYS A 72 -13.68 -8.76 -14.10
C LYS A 72 -12.20 -8.91 -13.73
N TYR A 73 -11.49 -7.81 -13.52
CA TYR A 73 -10.08 -7.77 -13.12
C TYR A 73 -9.86 -7.88 -11.61
N GLY A 74 -10.93 -7.82 -10.79
CA GLY A 74 -10.82 -8.00 -9.33
C GLY A 74 -9.91 -6.96 -8.64
N LEU A 75 -9.89 -5.72 -9.14
CA LEU A 75 -9.27 -4.60 -8.42
C LEU A 75 -10.09 -4.24 -7.18
N GLU A 76 -9.48 -3.46 -6.29
CA GLU A 76 -10.20 -2.81 -5.20
C GLU A 76 -11.05 -1.64 -5.74
N TYR A 77 -12.14 -1.31 -5.04
CA TYR A 77 -13.09 -0.29 -5.51
C TYR A 77 -12.49 1.10 -5.63
N ASP A 78 -11.54 1.44 -4.76
CA ASP A 78 -10.83 2.72 -4.84
C ASP A 78 -9.97 2.78 -6.11
N LYS A 79 -9.31 1.68 -6.49
CA LYS A 79 -8.54 1.57 -7.72
C LYS A 79 -9.43 1.56 -8.97
N PHE A 80 -10.59 0.91 -8.89
CA PHE A 80 -11.61 0.96 -9.95
C PHE A 80 -12.07 2.40 -10.21
N ALA A 81 -12.38 3.13 -9.14
CA ALA A 81 -12.82 4.50 -9.23
C ALA A 81 -11.73 5.43 -9.78
N GLU A 82 -10.45 5.21 -9.46
CA GLU A 82 -9.34 5.98 -10.05
C GLU A 82 -9.30 5.87 -11.57
N TYR A 83 -9.35 4.66 -12.12
CA TYR A 83 -9.33 4.48 -13.58
C TYR A 83 -10.56 5.06 -14.25
N ALA A 84 -11.73 4.91 -13.65
CA ALA A 84 -12.96 5.51 -14.16
C ALA A 84 -12.91 7.04 -14.16
N ILE A 85 -12.33 7.65 -13.12
CA ILE A 85 -12.19 9.10 -12.99
C ILE A 85 -11.11 9.65 -13.94
N LEU A 86 -9.97 8.98 -14.08
CA LEU A 86 -8.94 9.34 -15.05
C LEU A 86 -9.48 9.28 -16.48
N TRP A 87 -10.23 8.22 -16.80
CA TRP A 87 -10.88 8.09 -18.10
C TRP A 87 -11.92 9.19 -18.34
N LEU A 88 -12.77 9.47 -17.35
CA LEU A 88 -13.77 10.53 -17.42
C LEU A 88 -13.11 11.90 -17.63
N SER A 89 -12.05 12.22 -16.87
CA SER A 89 -11.26 13.45 -17.04
C SER A 89 -10.75 13.58 -18.47
N TYR A 90 -10.06 12.53 -18.95
CA TYR A 90 -9.50 12.48 -20.30
C TYR A 90 -10.56 12.73 -21.38
N ILE A 91 -11.71 12.08 -21.28
CA ILE A 91 -12.82 12.21 -22.24
C ILE A 91 -13.42 13.61 -22.22
N LEU A 92 -13.59 14.21 -21.03
CA LEU A 92 -14.11 15.56 -20.90
C LEU A 92 -13.13 16.62 -21.42
N ASP A 93 -11.81 16.42 -21.28
CA ASP A 93 -10.78 17.34 -21.81
C ASP A 93 -10.70 17.32 -23.34
N GLN A 94 -11.07 16.20 -23.99
CA GLN A 94 -11.13 16.14 -25.47
C GLN A 94 -12.24 17.03 -26.08
N LYS A 95 -13.22 17.46 -25.29
CA LYS A 95 -14.37 18.22 -25.81
C LYS A 95 -14.02 19.70 -26.04
N GLN A 96 -14.07 20.15 -27.29
CA GLN A 96 -13.75 21.54 -27.66
C GLN A 96 -14.89 22.55 -27.44
N LYS A 97 -16.16 22.14 -27.63
CA LYS A 97 -17.30 23.08 -27.74
C LYS A 97 -17.97 23.43 -26.41
N ASP A 98 -17.87 22.55 -25.42
CA ASP A 98 -18.33 22.80 -24.04
C ASP A 98 -17.26 22.30 -23.07
N LYS A 99 -16.16 23.07 -22.94
CA LYS A 99 -15.17 22.79 -21.89
C LYS A 99 -15.88 22.86 -20.55
N LEU A 100 -16.19 21.69 -20.02
CA LEU A 100 -16.71 21.54 -18.69
C LEU A 100 -15.62 22.10 -17.76
N THR A 101 -15.95 23.05 -16.90
CA THR A 101 -14.95 23.76 -16.08
C THR A 101 -14.75 23.13 -14.70
N ASP A 102 -15.58 22.13 -14.37
CA ASP A 102 -15.63 21.54 -13.03
C ASP A 102 -16.13 20.09 -13.08
N LEU A 103 -15.27 19.13 -12.74
CA LEU A 103 -15.64 17.71 -12.69
C LEU A 103 -16.75 17.45 -11.66
N ASN A 104 -16.83 18.26 -10.61
CA ASN A 104 -17.89 18.20 -9.60
C ASN A 104 -19.25 18.52 -10.21
N LYS A 105 -19.28 19.47 -11.16
CA LYS A 105 -20.50 19.79 -11.89
C LYS A 105 -20.99 18.59 -12.69
N PHE A 106 -20.10 17.89 -13.39
CA PHE A 106 -20.48 16.65 -14.09
C PHE A 106 -21.01 15.59 -13.11
N TYR A 107 -20.31 15.39 -11.99
CA TYR A 107 -20.74 14.46 -10.95
C TYR A 107 -22.14 14.81 -10.41
N THR A 108 -22.39 16.08 -10.09
CA THR A 108 -23.68 16.53 -9.56
C THR A 108 -24.80 16.44 -10.59
N ASP A 109 -24.54 16.89 -11.83
CA ASP A 109 -25.57 16.98 -12.88
C ASP A 109 -25.89 15.60 -13.47
N HIS A 110 -24.90 14.72 -13.61
CA HIS A 110 -25.03 13.46 -14.34
C HIS A 110 -24.91 12.20 -13.47
N ILE A 111 -24.21 12.22 -12.33
CA ILE A 111 -24.00 11.01 -11.51
C ILE A 111 -24.99 10.96 -10.34
N VAL A 112 -25.13 12.04 -9.56
CA VAL A 112 -25.96 12.05 -8.33
C VAL A 112 -27.43 11.73 -8.62
N ASN A 113 -27.98 12.29 -9.69
CA ASN A 113 -29.40 12.18 -10.01
C ASN A 113 -29.73 11.04 -10.98
N ASN A 114 -28.73 10.29 -11.45
CA ASN A 114 -28.95 9.19 -12.39
C ASN A 114 -29.22 7.88 -11.63
N GLU A 115 -30.43 7.36 -11.75
CA GLU A 115 -30.89 6.14 -11.08
C GLU A 115 -30.02 4.92 -11.41
N CYS A 116 -29.38 4.86 -12.58
CA CYS A 116 -28.50 3.77 -12.96
C CYS A 116 -27.31 3.61 -12.02
N TYR A 117 -26.85 4.69 -11.39
CA TYR A 117 -25.75 4.63 -10.43
C TYR A 117 -26.16 3.99 -9.10
N ASN A 118 -27.46 3.92 -8.81
CA ASN A 118 -28.00 3.20 -7.66
C ASN A 118 -28.12 1.69 -7.92
N ASN A 119 -27.97 1.26 -9.17
CA ASN A 119 -27.96 -0.17 -9.49
C ASN A 119 -26.73 -0.85 -8.89
N LYS A 120 -26.93 -2.08 -8.44
CA LYS A 120 -25.86 -2.94 -7.97
C LYS A 120 -25.08 -3.48 -9.14
N ILE A 121 -23.77 -3.60 -8.95
CA ILE A 121 -22.93 -4.36 -9.86
C ILE A 121 -23.27 -5.85 -9.68
N LYS A 122 -23.67 -6.55 -10.75
CA LYS A 122 -23.99 -8.00 -10.72
C LYS A 122 -22.90 -8.80 -9.98
N ASP A 123 -23.32 -9.75 -9.14
CA ASP A 123 -22.48 -10.63 -8.30
C ASP A 123 -21.85 -9.98 -7.05
N ASP A 124 -22.33 -8.81 -6.63
CA ASP A 124 -22.05 -8.23 -5.30
C ASP A 124 -23.33 -7.60 -4.75
N ASP A 125 -23.84 -8.15 -3.64
CA ASP A 125 -25.17 -7.82 -3.14
C ASP A 125 -25.25 -6.47 -2.40
N GLU A 126 -24.15 -5.74 -2.18
CA GLU A 126 -24.16 -4.52 -1.34
C GLU A 126 -23.62 -3.22 -1.99
N ILE A 127 -22.89 -3.30 -3.10
CA ILE A 127 -22.17 -2.15 -3.67
C ILE A 127 -22.78 -1.65 -4.99
N THR A 128 -23.07 -0.35 -5.04
CA THR A 128 -23.62 0.36 -6.20
C THR A 128 -22.51 1.10 -6.96
N TYR A 129 -22.74 1.41 -8.24
CA TYR A 129 -21.78 2.21 -9.03
C TYR A 129 -21.47 3.56 -8.36
N LYS A 130 -22.48 4.19 -7.76
CA LYS A 130 -22.32 5.44 -7.00
C LYS A 130 -21.30 5.28 -5.86
N LYS A 131 -21.45 4.24 -5.03
CA LYS A 131 -20.53 3.99 -3.90
C LYS A 131 -19.07 3.82 -4.35
N ILE A 132 -18.86 3.25 -5.53
CA ILE A 132 -17.52 3.05 -6.09
C ILE A 132 -16.89 4.40 -6.41
N ILE A 133 -17.57 5.21 -7.22
CA ILE A 133 -17.12 6.58 -7.52
C ILE A 133 -16.90 7.38 -6.24
N ASP A 134 -17.83 7.26 -5.28
CA ASP A 134 -17.80 7.99 -4.01
C ASP A 134 -16.57 7.65 -3.14
N THR A 135 -15.92 6.51 -3.39
CA THR A 135 -14.68 6.11 -2.71
C THR A 135 -13.52 7.07 -3.03
N ASN A 136 -13.56 7.76 -4.17
CA ASN A 136 -12.62 8.82 -4.53
C ASN A 136 -13.37 10.14 -4.80
N ASN A 137 -14.36 10.49 -3.97
CA ASN A 137 -15.07 11.77 -4.09
C ASN A 137 -14.14 12.99 -4.11
N ASP A 138 -13.00 12.91 -3.41
CA ASP A 138 -11.99 13.96 -3.43
C ASP A 138 -11.43 14.22 -4.84
N LEU A 139 -11.37 13.20 -5.71
CA LEU A 139 -10.98 13.34 -7.11
C LEU A 139 -12.11 13.92 -7.98
N MET A 140 -13.37 13.53 -7.73
CA MET A 140 -14.53 14.07 -8.44
C MET A 140 -14.80 15.54 -8.11
N ASN A 141 -14.47 15.97 -6.88
CA ASN A 141 -14.65 17.35 -6.42
C ASN A 141 -13.52 18.30 -6.84
N MET A 142 -12.64 17.86 -7.74
CA MET A 142 -11.44 18.60 -8.13
C MET A 142 -11.67 19.60 -9.26
N ASN A 143 -10.80 20.60 -9.29
CA ASN A 143 -10.69 21.51 -10.43
C ASN A 143 -10.29 20.72 -11.68
N ILE A 144 -11.10 20.84 -12.74
CA ILE A 144 -10.87 20.10 -13.98
C ILE A 144 -9.51 20.45 -14.62
N ASN A 145 -9.04 21.69 -14.47
CA ASN A 145 -7.78 22.14 -15.04
C ASN A 145 -6.55 21.52 -14.37
N GLU A 146 -6.72 21.02 -13.15
CA GLU A 146 -5.65 20.39 -12.38
C GLU A 146 -5.65 18.88 -12.61
N ILE A 147 -6.83 18.24 -12.67
CA ILE A 147 -6.93 16.82 -13.04
C ILE A 147 -6.64 16.58 -14.53
N SER A 148 -6.94 17.52 -15.42
CA SER A 148 -6.65 17.36 -16.86
C SER A 148 -5.16 17.36 -17.18
N LYS A 149 -4.31 17.82 -16.27
CA LYS A 149 -2.85 17.68 -16.39
C LYS A 149 -2.43 16.19 -16.44
N PHE A 150 -3.26 15.29 -15.91
CA PHE A 150 -3.02 13.84 -15.97
C PHE A 150 -3.44 13.21 -17.30
N ASP A 151 -4.29 13.87 -18.09
CA ASP A 151 -4.90 13.31 -19.29
C ASP A 151 -3.86 12.98 -20.35
N ARG A 152 -2.87 13.85 -20.54
CA ARG A 152 -1.78 13.62 -21.49
C ARG A 152 -0.92 12.42 -21.10
N PRO A 153 -0.34 12.32 -19.88
CA PRO A 153 0.41 11.12 -19.50
C PRO A 153 -0.46 9.86 -19.42
N PHE A 154 -1.74 9.96 -19.05
CA PHE A 154 -2.69 8.86 -19.11
C PHE A 154 -2.90 8.37 -20.56
N ASN A 155 -3.13 9.27 -21.51
CA ASN A 155 -3.27 8.97 -22.94
C ASN A 155 -1.98 8.35 -23.53
N ILE A 156 -0.81 8.78 -23.08
CA ILE A 156 0.45 8.17 -23.52
C ILE A 156 0.56 6.72 -23.03
N LEU A 157 0.25 6.45 -21.75
CA LEU A 157 0.21 5.09 -21.22
C LEU A 157 -0.79 4.21 -21.93
N PHE A 158 -1.99 4.76 -22.13
CA PHE A 158 -3.05 4.16 -22.90
C PHE A 158 -2.59 3.70 -24.30
N ASN A 159 -1.94 4.59 -25.05
CA ASN A 159 -1.41 4.26 -26.37
C ASN A 159 -0.29 3.20 -26.31
N LEU A 160 0.60 3.29 -25.32
CA LEU A 160 1.68 2.32 -25.15
C LEU A 160 1.14 0.91 -24.83
N TYR A 161 0.14 0.80 -23.97
CA TYR A 161 -0.52 -0.48 -23.67
C TYR A 161 -1.28 -1.02 -24.88
N TYR A 162 -1.95 -0.15 -25.64
CA TYR A 162 -2.65 -0.55 -26.86
C TYR A 162 -1.69 -1.10 -27.92
N THR A 163 -0.56 -0.44 -28.15
CA THR A 163 0.46 -0.91 -29.09
C THR A 163 1.20 -2.16 -28.59
N CYS A 164 1.18 -2.46 -27.27
CA CYS A 164 1.64 -3.73 -26.70
C CYS A 164 0.90 -4.96 -27.22
N ASN A 165 -0.41 -4.79 -27.40
CA ASN A 165 -1.34 -5.88 -27.66
C ASN A 165 -1.41 -6.25 -29.15
N ARG A 166 -0.72 -5.50 -30.02
CA ARG A 166 -0.57 -5.82 -31.44
C ARG A 166 0.84 -6.40 -31.64
N ASP A 167 0.93 -7.55 -32.30
CA ASP A 167 2.13 -8.40 -32.44
C ASP A 167 3.41 -7.73 -33.01
N PHE A 168 3.37 -6.43 -33.35
CA PHE A 168 4.51 -5.67 -33.86
C PHE A 168 4.79 -4.40 -33.05
N TRP A 169 5.61 -4.54 -32.01
CA TRP A 169 6.12 -3.42 -31.22
C TRP A 169 7.27 -2.71 -31.96
N ASN A 170 7.01 -1.50 -32.49
CA ASN A 170 8.07 -0.65 -33.04
C ASN A 170 8.76 0.15 -31.92
N CYS A 171 9.97 -0.27 -31.56
CA CYS A 171 10.69 0.35 -30.45
C CYS A 171 11.03 1.82 -30.64
N GLU A 172 11.35 2.26 -31.86
CA GLU A 172 11.69 3.66 -32.12
C GLU A 172 10.49 4.56 -31.82
N LYS A 173 9.31 4.20 -32.37
CA LYS A 173 8.06 4.93 -32.14
C LYS A 173 7.64 4.91 -30.67
N ASN A 174 7.69 3.75 -30.03
CA ASN A 174 7.21 3.61 -28.65
C ASN A 174 8.20 4.17 -27.62
N LEU A 175 9.50 4.21 -27.93
CA LEU A 175 10.49 4.94 -27.12
C LEU A 175 10.19 6.44 -27.13
N GLY A 176 9.77 6.99 -28.28
CA GLY A 176 9.30 8.39 -28.37
C GLY A 176 8.13 8.69 -27.45
N TYR A 177 7.12 7.81 -27.41
CA TYR A 177 6.00 7.91 -26.48
C TYR A 177 6.46 7.74 -25.02
N ALA A 178 7.33 6.78 -24.73
CA ALA A 178 7.84 6.55 -23.38
C ALA A 178 8.66 7.73 -22.85
N ASN A 179 9.48 8.37 -23.68
CA ASN A 179 10.19 9.61 -23.35
C ASN A 179 9.20 10.76 -23.11
N SER A 180 8.15 10.85 -23.92
CA SER A 180 7.09 11.84 -23.72
C SER A 180 6.36 11.61 -22.39
N PHE A 181 6.08 10.36 -22.03
CA PHE A 181 5.50 10.03 -20.73
C PHE A 181 6.38 10.49 -19.58
N VAL A 182 7.67 10.17 -19.61
CA VAL A 182 8.62 10.58 -18.55
C VAL A 182 8.66 12.10 -18.42
N SER A 183 8.70 12.84 -19.54
CA SER A 183 8.70 14.30 -19.51
C SER A 183 7.41 14.89 -18.93
N GLU A 184 6.25 14.38 -19.31
CA GLU A 184 4.96 14.86 -18.76
C GLU A 184 4.80 14.46 -17.30
N PHE A 185 5.24 13.25 -16.93
CA PHE A 185 5.28 12.79 -15.54
C PHE A 185 6.16 13.69 -14.68
N GLU A 186 7.35 14.08 -15.17
CA GLU A 186 8.24 15.00 -14.47
C GLU A 186 7.63 16.37 -14.26
N LYS A 187 6.88 16.90 -15.23
CA LYS A 187 6.15 18.17 -15.07
C LYS A 187 5.13 18.06 -13.95
N LEU A 188 4.30 17.01 -13.96
CA LEU A 188 3.32 16.74 -12.90
C LEU A 188 3.99 16.58 -11.53
N ASN A 189 5.10 15.85 -11.50
CA ASN A 189 5.85 15.59 -10.28
C ASN A 189 6.47 16.88 -9.69
N ASN A 190 6.81 17.86 -10.53
CA ASN A 190 7.32 19.16 -10.10
C ASN A 190 6.22 20.19 -9.82
N ASP A 191 4.96 19.91 -10.18
CA ASP A 191 3.85 20.84 -9.98
C ASP A 191 3.42 20.87 -8.51
N SER A 192 3.47 22.06 -7.89
CA SER A 192 3.14 22.26 -6.49
C SER A 192 1.67 22.01 -6.15
N ASN A 193 0.77 22.24 -7.11
CA ASN A 193 -0.66 21.97 -6.93
C ASN A 193 -0.94 20.47 -6.90
N ILE A 194 -0.13 19.71 -7.65
CA ILE A 194 -0.20 18.26 -7.73
C ILE A 194 0.50 17.60 -6.53
N ASN A 195 1.73 18.01 -6.21
CA ASN A 195 2.49 17.41 -5.10
C ASN A 195 1.92 17.78 -3.71
N GLY A 196 1.25 18.93 -3.59
CA GLY A 196 0.61 19.38 -2.37
C GLY A 196 -0.72 18.69 -2.04
N ASN A 197 -1.28 17.91 -2.98
CA ASN A 197 -2.60 17.29 -2.85
C ASN A 197 -2.51 15.75 -2.85
N ASP A 198 -3.01 15.13 -1.78
CA ASP A 198 -2.93 13.68 -1.55
C ASP A 198 -3.59 12.86 -2.66
N SER A 199 -4.72 13.34 -3.17
CA SER A 199 -5.49 12.66 -4.20
C SER A 199 -4.83 12.78 -5.58
N TYR A 200 -4.21 13.93 -5.91
CA TYR A 200 -3.38 14.04 -7.11
C TYR A 200 -2.10 13.19 -7.04
N ARG A 201 -1.48 13.08 -5.86
CA ARG A 201 -0.38 12.14 -5.65
C ARG A 201 -0.81 10.69 -5.82
N LYS A 202 -2.06 10.34 -5.47
CA LYS A 202 -2.65 9.02 -5.72
C LYS A 202 -2.69 8.72 -7.23
N LEU A 203 -3.22 9.66 -8.04
CA LEU A 203 -3.23 9.55 -9.50
C LEU A 203 -1.81 9.45 -10.09
N LEU A 204 -0.88 10.27 -9.59
CA LEU A 204 0.51 10.25 -10.04
C LEU A 204 1.19 8.91 -9.72
N SER A 205 0.93 8.35 -8.53
CA SER A 205 1.38 7.01 -8.17
C SER A 205 0.77 5.93 -9.05
N THR A 206 -0.49 6.08 -9.46
CA THR A 206 -1.17 5.16 -10.38
C THR A 206 -0.49 5.13 -11.74
N LEU A 207 -0.28 6.29 -12.37
CA LEU A 207 0.42 6.38 -13.65
C LEU A 207 1.87 5.87 -13.55
N SER A 208 2.57 6.18 -12.45
CA SER A 208 3.92 5.67 -12.20
C SER A 208 3.98 4.14 -12.14
N ASN A 209 3.07 3.54 -11.38
CA ASN A 209 2.99 2.08 -11.22
C ASN A 209 2.67 1.39 -12.55
N ASP A 210 1.73 1.96 -13.31
CA ASP A 210 1.31 1.41 -14.58
C ASP A 210 2.43 1.51 -15.62
N TYR A 211 3.14 2.63 -15.68
CA TYR A 211 4.34 2.75 -16.52
C TYR A 211 5.45 1.74 -16.16
N ASN A 212 5.69 1.51 -14.87
CA ASN A 212 6.69 0.53 -14.43
C ASN A 212 6.26 -0.91 -14.77
N ASN A 213 4.96 -1.21 -14.69
CA ASN A 213 4.40 -2.49 -15.12
C ASN A 213 4.56 -2.69 -16.63
N LEU A 214 4.25 -1.66 -17.41
CA LEU A 214 4.47 -1.59 -18.86
C LEU A 214 5.95 -1.89 -19.18
N LYS A 215 6.89 -1.15 -18.58
CA LYS A 215 8.34 -1.35 -18.76
C LYS A 215 8.77 -2.78 -18.49
N LYS A 216 8.24 -3.41 -17.43
CA LYS A 216 8.54 -4.80 -17.09
C LYS A 216 8.01 -5.79 -18.12
N ILE A 217 6.77 -5.61 -18.56
CA ILE A 217 6.16 -6.43 -19.62
C ILE A 217 7.04 -6.41 -20.88
N TYR A 218 7.55 -5.23 -21.26
CA TYR A 218 8.40 -5.11 -22.44
C TYR A 218 9.78 -5.68 -22.28
N TYR A 219 10.41 -5.50 -21.11
CA TYR A 219 11.69 -6.14 -20.84
C TYR A 219 11.59 -7.67 -20.98
N ASP A 220 10.48 -8.27 -20.56
CA ASP A 220 10.23 -9.71 -20.70
C ASP A 220 9.92 -10.13 -22.16
N LYS A 221 9.36 -9.23 -23.00
CA LYS A 221 8.98 -9.49 -24.41
C LYS A 221 10.09 -9.21 -25.41
N ASN A 222 10.94 -8.21 -25.19
CA ASN A 222 11.99 -7.81 -26.13
C ASN A 222 13.17 -7.10 -25.43
N ASN A 223 14.32 -7.79 -25.36
CA ASN A 223 15.53 -7.29 -24.68
C ASN A 223 16.20 -6.09 -25.39
N SER A 224 15.77 -5.69 -26.59
CA SER A 224 16.45 -4.64 -27.37
C SER A 224 15.95 -3.21 -27.11
N CYS A 225 14.92 -3.03 -26.26
CA CYS A 225 14.23 -1.75 -26.12
C CYS A 225 14.15 -1.33 -24.65
N ASP A 226 15.08 -0.48 -24.24
CA ASP A 226 15.16 0.04 -22.88
C ASP A 226 14.31 1.31 -22.75
N LEU A 227 13.15 1.20 -22.11
CA LEU A 227 12.30 2.35 -21.83
C LEU A 227 12.94 3.23 -20.74
N PRO A 228 12.84 4.56 -20.83
CA PRO A 228 13.40 5.46 -19.83
C PRO A 228 12.82 5.17 -18.44
N SER A 229 13.60 5.44 -17.39
CA SER A 229 13.13 5.32 -16.02
C SER A 229 12.47 6.61 -15.57
N LEU A 230 11.49 6.52 -14.66
CA LEU A 230 10.90 7.70 -14.03
C LEU A 230 11.83 8.27 -12.96
N SER A 231 11.82 9.59 -12.81
CA SER A 231 12.39 10.26 -11.65
C SER A 231 11.59 9.93 -10.38
N GLN A 232 12.25 10.04 -9.23
CA GLN A 232 11.61 9.80 -7.93
C GLN A 232 10.53 10.85 -7.68
N LEU A 233 9.41 10.45 -7.07
CA LEU A 233 8.31 11.37 -6.75
C LEU A 233 8.83 12.50 -5.84
N ASN A 234 8.67 13.76 -6.25
CA ASN A 234 9.00 14.93 -5.45
C ASN A 234 7.94 15.08 -4.38
N LEU A 235 8.24 14.51 -3.22
CA LEU A 235 7.52 14.83 -2.00
C LEU A 235 8.03 16.20 -1.51
N PRO A 236 7.17 17.07 -0.96
CA PRO A 236 7.59 18.40 -0.48
C PRO A 236 8.81 18.27 0.43
N LYS A 237 9.91 18.93 0.07
CA LYS A 237 11.08 19.08 0.95
C LYS A 237 10.67 20.02 2.09
N SER A 238 10.73 19.56 3.34
CA SER A 238 10.58 20.45 4.48
C SER A 238 11.69 21.50 4.45
N SER A 239 11.34 22.77 4.22
CA SER A 239 12.27 23.89 4.23
C SER A 239 12.67 24.26 5.66
N ILE A 240 13.81 23.75 6.12
CA ILE A 240 14.63 24.40 7.15
C ILE A 240 16.10 24.25 6.75
N GLU A 241 16.53 25.06 5.78
CA GLU A 241 17.91 25.51 5.71
C GLU A 241 17.89 26.99 6.11
N ASN A 242 18.29 27.26 7.35
CA ASN A 242 18.94 28.48 7.85
C ASN A 242 18.85 28.52 9.38
N SER A 243 19.96 28.21 10.06
CA SER A 243 20.52 29.04 11.13
C SER A 243 21.82 28.41 11.61
N LEU A 244 22.94 28.93 11.10
CA LEU A 244 24.23 28.85 11.78
C LEU A 244 24.21 29.78 13.00
N ASP A 245 24.89 29.33 14.05
CA ASP A 245 25.30 30.02 15.28
C ASP A 245 24.23 30.38 16.35
N VAL A 246 24.36 29.74 17.53
CA VAL A 246 24.66 30.32 18.86
C VAL A 246 24.61 29.18 19.92
N PRO A 247 25.39 29.24 21.03
CA PRO A 247 26.16 28.10 21.53
C PRO A 247 25.60 27.40 22.79
N GLY A 248 26.05 26.15 22.97
CA GLY A 248 26.45 25.55 24.25
C GLY A 248 25.43 25.50 25.39
N LYS A 249 24.80 24.33 25.57
CA LYS A 249 24.72 23.70 26.90
C LYS A 249 24.49 22.19 26.80
N ASP A 250 25.41 21.48 27.42
CA ASP A 250 25.58 20.04 27.40
C ASP A 250 24.37 19.26 27.92
N SER A 251 23.91 18.30 27.12
CA SER A 251 23.86 16.89 27.53
C SER A 251 23.63 16.03 26.28
N GLU A 252 24.65 15.93 25.44
CA GLU A 252 24.79 14.79 24.53
C GLU A 252 24.96 13.54 25.40
N GLN A 253 23.87 12.80 25.63
CA GLN A 253 24.00 11.37 25.82
C GLN A 253 24.23 10.77 24.44
N THR A 254 25.51 10.68 24.06
CA THR A 254 25.98 9.77 23.03
C THR A 254 25.62 8.35 23.46
N LEU A 255 24.44 7.88 23.05
CA LEU A 255 24.14 6.46 23.05
C LEU A 255 25.09 5.84 22.01
N GLY A 256 26.16 5.21 22.49
CA GLY A 256 27.13 4.51 21.66
C GLY A 256 26.42 3.59 20.67
N GLN A 257 27.00 3.43 19.47
CA GLN A 257 26.50 2.52 18.44
C GLN A 257 26.09 1.19 19.10
N PRO A 258 24.87 0.69 18.85
CA PRO A 258 24.46 -0.58 19.41
C PRO A 258 25.43 -1.67 18.96
N SER A 259 25.91 -2.49 19.90
CA SER A 259 26.83 -3.59 19.60
C SER A 259 26.19 -4.70 18.74
N TYR A 260 24.88 -4.62 18.50
CA TYR A 260 24.12 -5.62 17.76
C TYR A 260 23.82 -5.21 16.32
N ASN A 261 23.79 -6.22 15.46
CA ASN A 261 23.44 -6.06 14.07
C ASN A 261 21.93 -6.23 13.90
N ILE A 262 21.21 -5.14 13.58
CA ILE A 262 19.75 -5.13 13.40
C ILE A 262 19.25 -6.18 12.39
N LYS A 263 20.06 -6.55 11.40
CA LYS A 263 19.75 -7.64 10.46
C LYS A 263 19.51 -8.97 11.16
N ASP A 264 20.23 -9.25 12.24
CA ASP A 264 20.08 -10.49 13.00
C ASP A 264 18.78 -10.49 13.83
N VAL A 265 18.35 -9.32 14.32
CA VAL A 265 17.03 -9.15 14.95
C VAL A 265 15.90 -9.49 13.97
N TYR A 266 15.91 -8.86 12.78
CA TYR A 266 14.90 -9.14 11.75
C TYR A 266 15.01 -10.57 11.18
N LYS A 267 16.17 -11.22 11.29
CA LYS A 267 16.31 -12.63 10.93
C LYS A 267 15.48 -13.50 11.87
N GLU A 268 15.56 -13.30 13.17
CA GLU A 268 14.76 -14.05 14.16
C GLU A 268 13.26 -13.79 13.98
N ILE A 269 12.86 -12.53 13.76
CA ILE A 269 11.46 -12.15 13.45
C ILE A 269 10.96 -12.87 12.18
N ASN A 270 11.77 -12.88 11.11
CA ASN A 270 11.41 -13.54 9.85
C ASN A 270 11.39 -15.07 9.95
N THR A 271 12.16 -15.67 10.86
CA THR A 271 12.10 -17.11 11.16
C THR A 271 10.71 -17.47 11.66
N ILE A 272 10.19 -16.73 12.65
CA ILE A 272 8.84 -16.89 13.18
C ILE A 272 7.80 -16.72 12.07
N ASP A 273 7.91 -15.66 11.28
CA ASP A 273 6.93 -15.37 10.23
C ASP A 273 6.85 -16.48 9.17
N GLY A 274 7.98 -17.10 8.85
CA GLY A 274 8.05 -18.25 7.94
C GLY A 274 7.76 -19.61 8.58
N TYR A 275 7.56 -19.67 9.90
CA TYR A 275 7.42 -20.91 10.64
C TYR A 275 5.99 -21.47 10.58
N PHE A 276 4.99 -20.63 10.86
CA PHE A 276 3.61 -21.07 10.90
C PHE A 276 2.66 -20.06 10.24
N ARG A 277 1.53 -20.57 9.75
CA ARG A 277 0.42 -19.79 9.17
C ARG A 277 -0.89 -20.53 9.33
N GLU A 278 -2.02 -19.87 9.16
CA GLU A 278 -3.29 -20.55 8.91
C GLU A 278 -3.57 -20.68 7.40
N ASP A 279 -4.24 -21.77 7.01
CA ASP A 279 -4.85 -21.87 5.68
C ASP A 279 -6.22 -21.16 5.63
N THR A 280 -6.85 -21.18 4.45
CA THR A 280 -8.15 -20.54 4.22
C THR A 280 -9.29 -21.13 5.06
N ASN A 281 -9.09 -22.31 5.65
CA ASN A 281 -10.06 -22.99 6.51
C ASN A 281 -9.74 -22.78 8.01
N GLY A 282 -8.76 -21.94 8.33
CA GLY A 282 -8.32 -21.67 9.70
C GLY A 282 -7.56 -22.83 10.33
N LYS A 283 -7.01 -23.76 9.53
CA LYS A 283 -6.16 -24.83 10.03
C LYS A 283 -4.72 -24.34 10.15
N LEU A 284 -4.10 -24.58 11.29
CA LEU A 284 -2.69 -24.31 11.54
C LEU A 284 -1.80 -25.15 10.62
N ILE A 285 -0.90 -24.51 9.89
CA ILE A 285 0.16 -25.12 9.10
C ILE A 285 1.49 -24.69 9.71
N VAL A 286 2.27 -25.67 10.15
CA VAL A 286 3.62 -25.49 10.69
C VAL A 286 4.65 -25.97 9.67
N ASN A 287 5.82 -25.33 9.64
CA ASN A 287 6.93 -25.68 8.79
C ASN A 287 7.88 -26.62 9.55
N ASP A 288 7.70 -27.93 9.38
CA ASP A 288 8.48 -28.99 10.07
C ASP A 288 10.00 -28.96 9.81
N ALA A 289 10.50 -28.06 8.97
CA ALA A 289 11.92 -27.93 8.67
C ALA A 289 12.75 -27.30 9.81
N ASP A 290 12.12 -26.63 10.78
CA ASP A 290 12.81 -25.94 11.89
C ASP A 290 11.95 -25.93 13.17
N LYS A 291 11.95 -27.03 13.94
CA LYS A 291 11.12 -27.18 15.16
C LYS A 291 11.57 -26.33 16.37
N SER A 292 12.37 -25.30 16.16
CA SER A 292 12.95 -24.51 17.25
C SER A 292 11.90 -23.76 18.08
N ILE A 293 10.76 -23.39 17.48
CA ILE A 293 9.64 -22.73 18.19
C ILE A 293 8.77 -23.75 18.95
N ASP A 294 8.68 -25.01 18.49
CA ASP A 294 7.89 -26.06 19.16
C ASP A 294 8.39 -26.34 20.58
N ASN A 295 9.70 -26.18 20.82
CA ASN A 295 10.31 -26.32 22.15
C ASN A 295 9.75 -25.34 23.19
N TYR A 296 9.00 -24.31 22.76
CA TYR A 296 8.37 -23.35 23.64
C TYR A 296 6.85 -23.59 23.79
N CYS A 297 6.31 -24.60 23.11
CA CYS A 297 4.90 -25.03 23.20
C CYS A 297 4.53 -25.75 24.49
N HIS A 298 5.51 -26.32 25.21
CA HIS A 298 5.27 -26.97 26.51
C HIS A 298 4.82 -25.97 27.60
N SER A 299 4.97 -24.67 27.35
CA SER A 299 4.67 -23.58 28.30
C SER A 299 3.18 -23.38 28.60
N TRP A 300 2.28 -23.92 27.76
CA TRP A 300 0.83 -23.72 27.88
C TRP A 300 0.11 -24.97 28.40
N SER A 301 0.57 -26.19 28.06
CA SER A 301 -0.17 -27.39 28.43
C SER A 301 0.16 -27.84 29.86
N GLY A 302 -0.75 -27.60 30.80
CA GLY A 302 -0.84 -28.39 32.05
C GLY A 302 -1.12 -29.89 31.82
N LEU A 303 -0.97 -30.38 30.57
CA LEU A 303 -1.29 -31.71 30.08
C LEU A 303 -0.07 -32.49 29.57
N GLY A 304 1.15 -31.93 29.65
CA GLY A 304 2.38 -32.65 29.33
C GLY A 304 2.46 -33.14 27.88
N LYS A 305 1.95 -32.37 26.90
CA LYS A 305 2.11 -32.66 25.47
C LYS A 305 2.88 -31.55 24.76
N ASP A 306 3.80 -31.99 23.91
CA ASP A 306 4.90 -31.21 23.32
C ASP A 306 4.52 -30.30 22.14
N ASN A 307 3.23 -30.08 21.88
CA ASN A 307 2.79 -29.46 20.63
C ASN A 307 1.75 -28.36 20.86
N CYS A 308 1.95 -27.20 20.22
CA CYS A 308 0.91 -26.20 20.05
C CYS A 308 -0.19 -26.72 19.10
N HIS A 309 -1.45 -26.50 19.45
CA HIS A 309 -2.62 -27.04 18.77
C HIS A 309 -3.35 -26.01 17.91
N ASN A 310 -3.14 -24.71 18.15
CA ASN A 310 -3.78 -23.63 17.40
C ASN A 310 -2.84 -22.43 17.14
N TYR A 311 -3.31 -21.48 16.34
CA TYR A 311 -2.53 -20.33 15.92
C TYR A 311 -2.20 -19.36 17.06
N LEU A 312 -3.09 -19.19 18.05
CA LEU A 312 -2.85 -18.35 19.22
C LEU A 312 -1.76 -18.96 20.12
N GLU A 313 -1.82 -20.28 20.30
CA GLU A 313 -0.77 -21.09 20.95
C GLU A 313 0.58 -20.90 20.29
N MET A 314 0.62 -21.03 18.96
CA MET A 314 1.87 -20.85 18.23
C MET A 314 2.39 -19.40 18.28
N THR A 315 1.47 -18.43 18.29
CA THR A 315 1.80 -17.00 18.44
C THR A 315 2.41 -16.71 19.81
N ASN A 316 1.87 -17.30 20.88
CA ASN A 316 2.43 -17.16 22.22
C ASN A 316 3.84 -17.74 22.32
N CYS A 317 4.05 -18.93 21.77
CA CYS A 317 5.36 -19.60 21.76
C CYS A 317 6.39 -18.81 20.95
N SER A 318 5.93 -18.12 19.92
CA SER A 318 6.77 -17.23 19.11
C SER A 318 7.23 -15.99 19.89
N VAL A 319 6.42 -15.45 20.80
CA VAL A 319 6.83 -14.35 21.69
C VAL A 319 7.98 -14.79 22.58
N ILE A 320 7.82 -15.96 23.20
CA ILE A 320 8.84 -16.58 24.04
C ILE A 320 10.13 -16.84 23.24
N TYR A 321 10.01 -17.49 22.08
CA TYR A 321 11.15 -17.75 21.19
C TYR A 321 11.88 -16.46 20.82
N LEU A 322 11.13 -15.41 20.45
CA LEU A 322 11.72 -14.14 20.04
C LEU A 322 12.52 -13.53 21.18
N LEU A 323 11.95 -13.47 22.38
CA LEU A 323 12.60 -12.88 23.54
C LEU A 323 13.89 -13.64 23.93
N GLU A 324 13.86 -14.97 23.95
CA GLU A 324 15.02 -15.82 24.20
C GLU A 324 16.12 -15.65 23.14
N ASN A 325 15.74 -15.45 21.87
CA ASN A 325 16.71 -15.24 20.80
C ASN A 325 17.22 -13.81 20.72
N LEU A 326 16.44 -12.83 21.13
CA LEU A 326 16.85 -11.42 21.09
C LEU A 326 17.70 -11.02 22.29
N LYS A 327 17.59 -11.70 23.44
CA LYS A 327 18.41 -11.38 24.63
C LYS A 327 19.91 -11.49 24.39
N LYS A 328 20.34 -12.37 23.49
CA LYS A 328 21.76 -12.56 23.12
C LYS A 328 22.37 -11.36 22.39
N TYR A 329 21.54 -10.43 21.92
CA TYR A 329 21.96 -9.23 21.21
C TYR A 329 22.11 -7.99 22.12
N GLY A 330 21.93 -8.12 23.44
CA GLY A 330 22.12 -6.99 24.35
C GLY A 330 21.16 -5.82 24.12
N LEU A 331 19.99 -6.10 23.54
CA LEU A 331 18.92 -5.11 23.36
C LEU A 331 18.41 -4.64 24.73
N GLY A 332 18.21 -3.33 24.87
CA GLY A 332 17.53 -2.78 26.04
C GLY A 332 16.11 -3.33 26.18
N HIS A 333 15.62 -3.46 27.43
CA HIS A 333 14.32 -4.09 27.70
C HIS A 333 13.15 -3.39 26.99
N ASP A 334 13.23 -2.07 26.84
CA ASP A 334 12.25 -1.26 26.10
C ASP A 334 12.16 -1.68 24.62
N LYS A 335 13.31 -1.84 23.96
CA LYS A 335 13.37 -2.20 22.53
C LYS A 335 12.99 -3.66 22.30
N LEU A 336 13.33 -4.55 23.24
CA LEU A 336 12.82 -5.93 23.25
C LEU A 336 11.29 -5.95 23.30
N ALA A 337 10.69 -5.20 24.23
CA ALA A 337 9.25 -5.12 24.38
C ALA A 337 8.56 -4.55 23.13
N GLU A 338 9.13 -3.51 22.51
CA GLU A 338 8.63 -2.93 21.25
C GLU A 338 8.56 -3.96 20.11
N TYR A 339 9.63 -4.74 19.87
CA TYR A 339 9.61 -5.77 18.82
C TYR A 339 8.65 -6.91 19.11
N ILE A 340 8.51 -7.30 20.37
CA ILE A 340 7.56 -8.34 20.78
C ILE A 340 6.13 -7.89 20.52
N ILE A 341 5.78 -6.65 20.91
CA ILE A 341 4.44 -6.11 20.71
C ILE A 341 4.14 -5.93 19.21
N LEU A 342 5.12 -5.47 18.42
CA LEU A 342 4.97 -5.38 16.95
C LEU A 342 4.73 -6.75 16.32
N LEU A 343 5.52 -7.77 16.67
CA LEU A 343 5.34 -9.13 16.17
C LEU A 343 3.96 -9.67 16.56
N LEU A 344 3.57 -9.49 17.82
CA LEU A 344 2.30 -9.99 18.33
C LEU A 344 1.13 -9.34 17.60
N SER A 345 1.13 -8.00 17.53
CA SER A 345 0.14 -7.22 16.80
C SER A 345 0.07 -7.68 15.34
N TYR A 346 1.21 -7.79 14.67
CA TYR A 346 1.31 -8.23 13.28
C TYR A 346 0.70 -9.63 13.08
N LYS A 347 1.04 -10.60 13.93
CA LYS A 347 0.54 -11.98 13.82
C LYS A 347 -0.96 -12.09 14.06
N LEU A 348 -1.50 -11.49 15.12
CA LEU A 348 -2.94 -11.55 15.37
C LEU A 348 -3.75 -10.91 14.24
N ASN A 349 -3.17 -9.92 13.56
CA ASN A 349 -3.79 -9.19 12.48
C ASN A 349 -3.63 -9.80 11.08
N GLN A 350 -2.84 -10.88 10.91
CA GLN A 350 -2.66 -11.56 9.62
C GLN A 350 -3.88 -12.32 9.14
N HIS A 351 -4.80 -12.71 10.03
CA HIS A 351 -5.91 -13.57 9.69
C HIS A 351 -7.22 -12.97 10.16
N SER A 352 -8.22 -12.90 9.27
CA SER A 352 -9.52 -12.28 9.54
C SER A 352 -10.29 -12.91 10.71
N LYS A 353 -9.94 -14.15 11.08
CA LYS A 353 -10.49 -14.86 12.23
C LYS A 353 -9.97 -14.31 13.56
N HIS A 354 -8.73 -13.81 13.58
CA HIS A 354 -8.03 -13.33 14.77
C HIS A 354 -7.81 -11.81 14.75
N SER A 355 -8.14 -11.12 13.65
CA SER A 355 -8.02 -9.66 13.53
C SER A 355 -8.95 -8.88 14.47
N GLY A 356 -9.98 -9.55 15.01
CA GLY A 356 -10.83 -9.03 16.08
C GLY A 356 -10.31 -9.30 17.49
N THR A 357 -9.24 -10.08 17.65
CA THR A 357 -8.66 -10.41 18.95
C THR A 357 -8.02 -9.16 19.55
N ASN A 358 -8.49 -8.76 20.72
CA ASN A 358 -7.88 -7.68 21.48
C ASN A 358 -6.48 -8.09 21.96
N LEU A 359 -5.46 -7.25 21.73
CA LEU A 359 -4.09 -7.55 22.16
C LEU A 359 -3.99 -7.63 23.68
N ASN A 360 -4.83 -6.88 24.41
CA ASN A 360 -4.93 -6.98 25.87
C ASN A 360 -5.59 -8.29 26.32
N ASP A 361 -6.60 -8.77 25.58
CA ASP A 361 -7.23 -10.06 25.89
C ASP A 361 -6.22 -11.18 25.65
N PHE A 362 -5.51 -11.15 24.51
CA PHE A 362 -4.42 -12.09 24.23
C PHE A 362 -3.37 -12.05 25.33
N TYR A 363 -2.95 -10.86 25.76
CA TYR A 363 -1.96 -10.71 26.81
C TYR A 363 -2.45 -11.34 28.13
N THR A 364 -3.67 -11.04 28.54
CA THR A 364 -4.28 -11.57 29.78
C THR A 364 -4.44 -13.09 29.73
N ASP A 365 -4.85 -13.63 28.59
CA ASP A 365 -5.15 -15.05 28.46
C ASP A 365 -3.94 -15.94 28.16
N HIS A 366 -2.92 -15.39 27.51
CA HIS A 366 -1.80 -16.18 27.00
C HIS A 366 -0.44 -15.76 27.52
N ILE A 367 -0.25 -14.50 27.93
CA ILE A 367 1.02 -14.01 28.47
C ILE A 367 0.99 -14.00 30.00
N GLU A 368 -0.02 -13.37 30.62
CA GLU A 368 -0.12 -13.26 32.09
C GLU A 368 -0.33 -14.62 32.77
N LYS A 369 -0.93 -15.60 32.08
CA LYS A 369 -1.18 -16.94 32.61
C LYS A 369 -0.05 -17.95 32.30
N ASN A 370 0.97 -17.54 31.55
CA ASN A 370 2.04 -18.44 31.11
C ASN A 370 3.19 -18.47 32.13
N ASP A 371 3.38 -19.62 32.77
CA ASP A 371 4.41 -19.82 33.80
C ASP A 371 5.83 -19.60 33.28
N ASP A 372 6.10 -19.90 32.01
CA ASP A 372 7.41 -19.69 31.43
C ASP A 372 7.68 -18.19 31.27
N CYS A 373 6.69 -17.43 30.80
CA CYS A 373 6.82 -15.97 30.66
C CYS A 373 6.87 -15.25 32.03
N ASN A 374 6.23 -15.80 33.06
CA ASN A 374 6.18 -15.23 34.40
C ASN A 374 7.36 -15.61 35.30
N ASN A 375 7.92 -16.81 35.15
CA ASN A 375 8.86 -17.35 36.15
C ASN A 375 10.16 -17.87 35.54
N LYS A 376 10.10 -18.62 34.43
CA LYS A 376 11.27 -19.36 33.92
C LYS A 376 12.17 -18.50 33.04
N ILE A 377 11.57 -17.71 32.16
CA ILE A 377 12.29 -16.96 31.14
C ILE A 377 12.67 -15.60 31.69
N LYS A 378 13.98 -15.38 31.84
CA LYS A 378 14.55 -14.15 32.37
C LYS A 378 15.57 -13.56 31.42
N VAL A 379 15.45 -12.26 31.18
CA VAL A 379 16.45 -11.44 30.49
C VAL A 379 16.98 -10.43 31.48
N ASN A 380 18.25 -10.56 31.84
CA ASN A 380 18.93 -9.69 32.81
C ASN A 380 18.12 -9.48 34.11
N GLY A 381 17.52 -10.56 34.62
CA GLY A 381 16.76 -10.58 35.86
C GLY A 381 15.28 -10.25 35.75
N LEU A 382 14.80 -9.67 34.63
CA LEU A 382 13.38 -9.43 34.41
C LEU A 382 12.73 -10.61 33.66
N THR A 383 11.50 -10.91 34.04
CA THR A 383 10.65 -11.90 33.40
C THR A 383 10.13 -11.39 32.07
N CYS A 384 9.73 -12.30 31.18
CA CYS A 384 9.10 -11.96 29.90
C CYS A 384 7.87 -11.05 30.10
N LYS A 385 7.05 -11.33 31.13
CA LYS A 385 5.89 -10.51 31.47
C LYS A 385 6.29 -9.08 31.84
N GLU A 386 7.26 -8.92 32.74
CA GLU A 386 7.75 -7.61 33.18
C GLU A 386 8.35 -6.78 32.04
N ILE A 387 9.02 -7.44 31.08
CA ILE A 387 9.57 -6.76 29.90
C ILE A 387 8.44 -6.22 29.04
N ILE A 388 7.44 -7.04 28.73
CA ILE A 388 6.29 -6.63 27.92
C ILE A 388 5.49 -5.53 28.62
N ASP A 389 5.31 -5.63 29.96
CA ASP A 389 4.59 -4.66 30.78
C ASP A 389 5.18 -3.24 30.67
N LYS A 390 6.51 -3.09 30.47
CA LYS A 390 7.15 -1.77 30.26
C LYS A 390 6.57 -0.98 29.09
N LYS A 391 6.02 -1.68 28.09
CA LYS A 391 5.44 -1.08 26.89
C LYS A 391 3.98 -1.44 26.71
N LYS A 392 3.28 -1.83 27.78
CA LYS A 392 1.84 -2.20 27.75
C LYS A 392 0.95 -1.12 27.13
N VAL A 393 1.33 0.15 27.26
CA VAL A 393 0.66 1.29 26.61
C VAL A 393 0.58 1.17 25.08
N LEU A 394 1.51 0.44 24.45
CA LEU A 394 1.49 0.16 23.01
C LEU A 394 0.43 -0.87 22.63
N MET A 395 -0.20 -1.58 23.57
CA MET A 395 -1.14 -2.66 23.27
C MET A 395 -2.56 -2.20 22.88
N ASN A 396 -2.77 -0.90 22.64
CA ASN A 396 -4.01 -0.44 22.05
C ASN A 396 -4.10 -0.87 20.58
N ASN A 397 -5.01 -1.81 20.29
CA ASN A 397 -5.25 -2.39 18.96
C ASN A 397 -5.40 -1.36 17.83
N ASN A 398 -6.11 -0.26 18.07
CA ASN A 398 -6.42 0.72 17.03
C ASN A 398 -5.16 1.48 16.57
N GLU A 399 -4.25 1.75 17.50
CA GLU A 399 -3.05 2.52 17.22
C GLU A 399 -1.89 1.60 16.81
N ILE A 400 -1.70 0.47 17.49
CA ILE A 400 -0.59 -0.45 17.17
C ILE A 400 -0.76 -1.16 15.83
N SER A 401 -1.99 -1.42 15.40
CA SER A 401 -2.25 -2.06 14.11
C SER A 401 -1.73 -1.21 12.95
N LYS A 402 -1.75 0.12 13.07
CA LYS A 402 -1.21 1.05 12.05
C LYS A 402 0.27 0.80 11.76
N PHE A 403 1.03 0.25 12.71
CA PHE A 403 2.46 -0.07 12.54
C PHE A 403 2.72 -1.39 11.80
N ASN A 404 1.74 -2.28 11.71
CA ASN A 404 1.97 -3.64 11.21
C ASN A 404 2.33 -3.66 9.73
N TYR A 405 1.77 -2.78 8.90
CA TYR A 405 2.15 -2.70 7.48
C TYR A 405 3.59 -2.16 7.30
N PRO A 406 3.98 -1.00 7.87
CA PRO A 406 5.39 -0.58 7.91
C PRO A 406 6.35 -1.65 8.43
N PHE A 407 5.98 -2.33 9.52
CA PHE A 407 6.77 -3.40 10.11
C PHE A 407 6.93 -4.60 9.16
N SER A 408 5.86 -5.00 8.45
CA SER A 408 5.90 -6.08 7.46
C SER A 408 6.80 -5.75 6.26
N ILE A 409 6.85 -4.47 5.87
CA ILE A 409 7.75 -3.99 4.83
C ILE A 409 9.20 -4.12 5.29
N LEU A 410 9.53 -3.69 6.51
CA LEU A 410 10.88 -3.87 7.07
C LEU A 410 11.28 -5.34 7.15
N CYS A 411 10.38 -6.21 7.62
CA CYS A 411 10.61 -7.66 7.61
C CYS A 411 10.97 -8.16 6.20
N SER A 412 10.23 -7.72 5.19
CA SER A 412 10.45 -8.07 3.78
C SER A 412 11.78 -7.56 3.25
N LEU A 413 12.15 -6.31 3.55
CA LEU A 413 13.42 -5.70 3.15
C LEU A 413 14.60 -6.47 3.75
N TYR A 414 14.58 -6.71 5.07
CA TYR A 414 15.65 -7.43 5.76
C TYR A 414 15.78 -8.89 5.28
N LYS A 415 14.66 -9.58 5.02
CA LYS A 415 14.64 -10.92 4.42
C LYS A 415 15.21 -10.94 3.00
N GLY A 416 15.16 -9.80 2.31
CA GLY A 416 15.67 -9.60 0.96
C GLY A 416 17.20 -9.59 0.85
N ILE A 417 17.91 -9.33 1.95
CA ILE A 417 19.37 -9.20 1.97
C ILE A 417 20.03 -10.55 1.68
N LYS A 418 20.81 -10.64 0.61
CA LYS A 418 21.60 -11.82 0.24
C LYS A 418 23.06 -11.45 0.04
N LYS A 419 23.98 -12.19 0.65
CA LYS A 419 25.44 -11.92 0.56
C LYS A 419 25.79 -10.44 0.84
N ASN A 420 25.10 -9.85 1.82
CA ASN A 420 25.24 -8.44 2.22
C ASN A 420 24.89 -7.41 1.13
N ARG A 421 24.07 -7.78 0.14
CA ARG A 421 23.49 -6.85 -0.82
C ARG A 421 21.98 -7.02 -0.90
N LEU A 422 21.29 -5.92 -1.16
CA LEU A 422 19.87 -5.92 -1.46
C LEU A 422 19.67 -5.95 -2.98
N ASP A 423 18.66 -6.67 -3.46
CA ASP A 423 18.27 -6.62 -4.87
C ASP A 423 17.43 -5.36 -5.09
N CYS A 424 18.10 -4.26 -5.41
CA CYS A 424 17.50 -2.93 -5.53
C CYS A 424 16.32 -2.90 -6.52
N THR A 425 16.38 -3.69 -7.61
CA THR A 425 15.29 -3.81 -8.59
C THR A 425 13.99 -4.33 -7.99
N LYS A 426 14.08 -5.12 -6.92
CA LYS A 426 12.93 -5.72 -6.24
C LYS A 426 12.48 -4.93 -5.02
N TYR A 427 13.40 -4.29 -4.32
CA TYR A 427 13.16 -3.74 -2.98
C TYR A 427 13.08 -2.22 -2.90
N SER A 428 13.30 -1.50 -4.01
CA SER A 428 13.06 -0.04 -4.09
C SER A 428 11.58 0.31 -3.85
N ILE A 429 10.64 -0.42 -4.45
CA ILE A 429 9.19 -0.19 -4.25
C ILE A 429 8.76 -0.40 -2.77
N PRO A 430 9.08 -1.53 -2.11
CA PRO A 430 8.84 -1.67 -0.68
C PRO A 430 9.45 -0.54 0.16
N ALA A 431 10.66 -0.08 -0.16
CA ALA A 431 11.30 1.01 0.57
C ALA A 431 10.57 2.36 0.40
N ASN A 432 10.01 2.63 -0.79
CA ASN A 432 9.15 3.79 -1.04
C ASN A 432 7.84 3.68 -0.24
N ASN A 433 7.21 2.51 -0.25
CA ASN A 433 5.99 2.28 0.54
C ASN A 433 6.25 2.48 2.03
N PHE A 434 7.41 2.03 2.55
CA PHE A 434 7.78 2.29 3.94
C PHE A 434 7.81 3.78 4.25
N ALA A 435 8.45 4.59 3.40
CA ALA A 435 8.54 6.03 3.60
C ALA A 435 7.17 6.72 3.56
N ILE A 436 6.27 6.33 2.64
CA ILE A 436 4.90 6.85 2.57
C ILE A 436 4.13 6.55 3.85
N GLU A 437 4.17 5.31 4.32
CA GLU A 437 3.44 4.89 5.52
C GLU A 437 4.07 5.47 6.80
N PHE A 438 5.39 5.64 6.82
CA PHE A 438 6.09 6.35 7.88
C PHE A 438 5.58 7.79 8.00
N GLU A 439 5.45 8.53 6.90
CA GLU A 439 4.93 9.90 6.94
C GLU A 439 3.47 9.96 7.39
N LYS A 440 2.63 8.99 7.00
CA LYS A 440 1.26 8.89 7.52
C LYS A 440 1.24 8.75 9.04
N LEU A 441 2.05 7.83 9.59
CA LEU A 441 2.18 7.65 11.04
C LEU A 441 2.77 8.90 11.73
N ASN A 442 3.72 9.56 11.09
CA ASN A 442 4.37 10.75 11.63
C ASN A 442 3.41 11.95 11.72
N ASN A 443 2.42 12.01 10.82
CA ASN A 443 1.38 13.05 10.79
C ASN A 443 0.15 12.73 11.66
N ASP A 444 -0.02 11.47 12.08
CA ASP A 444 -1.13 11.05 12.91
C ASP A 444 -1.01 11.61 14.34
N SER A 445 -2.00 12.38 14.78
CA SER A 445 -2.01 13.02 16.10
C SER A 445 -2.03 12.03 17.27
N ASN A 446 -2.61 10.84 17.09
CA ASN A 446 -2.61 9.81 18.13
C ASN A 446 -1.23 9.17 18.29
N ILE A 447 -0.42 9.19 17.23
CA ILE A 447 0.95 8.68 17.22
C ILE A 447 1.91 9.77 17.67
N ASN A 448 1.93 10.93 17.01
CA ASN A 448 2.85 12.02 17.34
C ASN A 448 2.50 12.74 18.65
N GLY A 449 1.25 12.66 19.11
CA GLY A 449 0.84 13.15 20.43
C GLY A 449 1.23 12.21 21.58
N ASN A 450 1.56 10.94 21.29
CA ASN A 450 1.86 9.94 22.31
C ASN A 450 3.35 9.55 22.33
N ASP A 451 4.02 9.81 23.46
CA ASP A 451 5.45 9.56 23.65
C ASP A 451 5.88 8.13 23.33
N SER A 452 5.05 7.14 23.66
CA SER A 452 5.38 5.73 23.46
C SER A 452 5.28 5.32 21.99
N TYR A 453 4.22 5.77 21.29
CA TYR A 453 4.08 5.52 19.87
C TYR A 453 5.10 6.29 19.03
N ARG A 454 5.47 7.52 19.42
CA ARG A 454 6.61 8.24 18.83
C ARG A 454 7.92 7.48 18.95
N LYS A 455 8.20 6.93 20.14
CA LYS A 455 9.40 6.11 20.36
C LYS A 455 9.38 4.85 19.48
N LEU A 456 8.24 4.18 19.37
CA LEU A 456 8.08 3.04 18.46
C LEU A 456 8.30 3.42 16.99
N LEU A 457 7.76 4.56 16.56
CA LEU A 457 7.97 5.10 15.20
C LEU A 457 9.44 5.43 14.95
N SER A 458 10.12 6.01 15.95
CA SER A 458 11.57 6.24 15.92
C SER A 458 12.33 4.92 15.78
N THR A 459 11.95 3.87 16.51
CA THR A 459 12.57 2.55 16.40
C THR A 459 12.47 2.00 14.97
N LEU A 460 11.30 2.12 14.32
CA LEU A 460 11.16 1.69 12.92
C LEU A 460 11.95 2.57 11.93
N SER A 461 12.02 3.88 12.17
CA SER A 461 12.85 4.82 11.40
C SER A 461 14.33 4.44 11.47
N ASP A 462 14.83 4.19 12.68
CA ASP A 462 16.23 3.79 12.91
C ASP A 462 16.54 2.47 12.21
N ASP A 463 15.63 1.50 12.31
CA ASP A 463 15.78 0.21 11.64
C ASP A 463 15.80 0.33 10.12
N TYR A 464 14.95 1.20 9.55
CA TYR A 464 14.97 1.52 8.13
C TYR A 464 16.28 2.19 7.72
N ASN A 465 16.69 3.21 8.44
CA ASN A 465 17.92 3.98 8.15
C ASN A 465 19.15 3.10 8.27
N ASN A 466 19.20 2.19 9.24
CA ASN A 466 20.26 1.19 9.35
C ASN A 466 20.30 0.26 8.13
N LEU A 467 19.13 -0.18 7.63
CA LEU A 467 19.05 -0.99 6.41
C LEU A 467 19.53 -0.19 5.20
N LYS A 468 19.02 1.04 5.03
CA LYS A 468 19.38 1.96 3.95
C LYS A 468 20.88 2.21 3.93
N ASN A 469 21.45 2.66 5.04
CA ASN A 469 22.87 3.02 5.13
C ASN A 469 23.79 1.81 4.91
N LYS A 470 23.39 0.61 5.34
CA LYS A 470 24.26 -0.58 5.24
C LYS A 470 24.09 -1.37 3.94
N TYR A 471 22.89 -1.38 3.37
CA TYR A 471 22.53 -2.26 2.26
C TYR A 471 21.91 -1.55 1.04
N GLY A 472 21.55 -0.27 1.19
CA GLY A 472 20.90 0.56 0.18
C GLY A 472 21.75 1.72 -0.35
N ASN A 473 23.02 1.85 0.06
CA ASN A 473 23.98 2.85 -0.43
C ASN A 473 24.56 2.53 -1.83
N ASP A 474 24.05 1.51 -2.50
CA ASP A 474 24.26 1.32 -3.94
C ASP A 474 23.34 2.32 -4.66
N GLU A 475 23.88 3.19 -5.52
CA GLU A 475 23.11 4.24 -6.26
C GLU A 475 21.86 3.66 -6.93
N SER A 476 21.86 2.37 -7.26
CA SER A 476 20.73 1.63 -7.85
C SER A 476 19.50 1.46 -6.94
N CYS A 477 19.60 1.64 -5.61
CA CYS A 477 18.49 1.39 -4.68
C CYS A 477 17.54 2.59 -4.52
N GLY A 478 18.05 3.82 -4.52
CA GLY A 478 17.23 5.04 -4.44
C GLY A 478 16.32 5.12 -3.19
N PHE A 479 16.72 4.54 -2.06
CA PHE A 479 15.88 4.47 -0.86
C PHE A 479 15.56 5.87 -0.33
N PRO A 480 14.27 6.24 -0.13
CA PRO A 480 13.90 7.55 0.37
C PRO A 480 14.58 7.92 1.68
N THR A 481 14.75 9.20 1.90
CA THR A 481 15.07 9.73 3.24
C THR A 481 13.76 9.97 3.97
N LEU A 482 13.70 9.56 5.24
CA LEU A 482 12.54 9.78 6.10
C LEU A 482 12.59 11.18 6.70
N SER A 483 11.44 11.82 6.92
CA SER A 483 11.40 13.04 7.73
C SER A 483 11.73 12.74 9.19
N PRO A 484 12.23 13.72 9.96
CA PRO A 484 12.36 13.56 11.41
C PRO A 484 11.02 13.21 12.07
N VAL A 485 11.07 12.40 13.13
CA VAL A 485 9.87 12.07 13.91
C VAL A 485 9.36 13.35 14.58
N LYS A 486 8.11 13.72 14.30
CA LYS A 486 7.47 14.92 14.84
C LYS A 486 7.28 14.78 16.35
N THR A 487 7.63 15.81 17.10
CA THR A 487 7.32 15.91 18.52
C THR A 487 6.19 16.91 18.73
N SER A 488 5.27 16.60 19.63
CA SER A 488 4.27 17.58 20.08
C SER A 488 4.97 18.56 21.02
N SER A 489 5.62 19.58 20.47
CA SER A 489 6.09 20.71 21.27
C SER A 489 4.90 21.59 21.62
N SER A 490 4.64 21.70 22.93
CA SER A 490 3.73 22.65 23.56
C SER A 490 3.74 24.01 22.85
N SER A 491 2.58 24.44 22.35
CA SER A 491 2.15 25.83 22.20
C SER A 491 3.27 26.88 22.33
N SER A 492 3.98 27.19 21.25
CA SER A 492 4.60 28.51 21.09
C SER A 492 3.64 29.38 20.30
N ILE A 493 2.68 29.97 21.01
CA ILE A 493 1.92 31.12 20.53
C ILE A 493 2.92 32.28 20.37
N ALA A 494 3.40 32.50 19.14
CA ALA A 494 3.88 33.76 18.57
C ALA A 494 4.53 33.44 17.20
N GLY A 495 4.04 33.88 16.04
CA GLY A 495 2.86 34.68 15.73
C GLY A 495 2.61 34.78 14.21
N LYS A 496 1.36 35.13 13.91
CA LYS A 496 0.81 35.73 12.68
C LYS A 496 0.51 34.85 11.44
N LEU A 497 -0.80 34.91 11.13
CA LEU A 497 -1.52 34.81 9.85
C LEU A 497 -1.94 33.43 9.37
N ILE A 498 -3.11 33.03 9.88
CA ILE A 498 -4.08 32.16 9.21
C ILE A 498 -4.73 32.94 8.06
N PRO A 499 -4.87 32.37 6.86
CA PRO A 499 -6.08 32.49 6.06
C PRO A 499 -6.90 31.20 6.25
N GLY A 500 -8.12 31.37 6.76
CA GLY A 500 -8.92 30.27 7.32
C GLY A 500 -9.28 29.19 6.32
N LEU A 501 -9.20 27.94 6.78
CA LEU A 501 -9.95 26.83 6.21
C LEU A 501 -10.67 26.08 7.33
N SER A 502 -11.93 25.83 7.01
CA SER A 502 -13.02 25.36 7.86
C SER A 502 -12.75 23.98 8.48
N THR A 503 -13.23 23.82 9.71
CA THR A 503 -13.31 22.57 10.46
C THR A 503 -14.13 21.51 9.71
N PHE A 504 -13.52 20.37 9.38
CA PHE A 504 -14.26 19.13 9.14
C PHE A 504 -13.77 18.07 10.13
N ALA A 505 -14.68 17.66 11.00
CA ALA A 505 -14.50 16.54 11.90
C ALA A 505 -14.42 15.24 11.10
N ILE A 506 -13.37 14.46 11.35
CA ILE A 506 -13.12 13.15 10.74
C ILE A 506 -14.05 12.12 11.41
N PRO A 507 -14.93 11.41 10.68
CA PRO A 507 -15.57 10.21 11.21
C PRO A 507 -14.52 9.10 11.33
N ALA A 508 -14.34 8.59 12.55
CA ALA A 508 -13.43 7.50 12.84
C ALA A 508 -13.88 6.19 12.16
N PHE A 509 -13.25 5.84 11.03
CA PHE A 509 -13.31 4.49 10.43
C PHE A 509 -11.93 3.83 10.50
N LEU A 510 -11.48 3.52 11.71
CA LEU A 510 -10.17 2.93 12.00
C LEU A 510 -10.12 1.38 11.93
N GLY A 511 -11.19 0.71 11.49
CA GLY A 511 -11.27 -0.77 11.57
C GLY A 511 -11.03 -1.54 10.27
N ILE A 512 -11.19 -0.94 9.08
CA ILE A 512 -11.43 -1.71 7.85
C ILE A 512 -10.26 -1.66 6.84
N ALA A 513 -9.58 -0.52 6.70
CA ALA A 513 -8.48 -0.35 5.74
C ALA A 513 -7.24 -1.22 6.06
N TYR A 514 -7.10 -1.61 7.34
CA TYR A 514 -5.96 -2.37 7.83
C TYR A 514 -5.96 -3.85 7.35
N LYS A 515 -7.12 -4.37 6.92
CA LYS A 515 -7.32 -5.78 6.55
C LYS A 515 -6.72 -6.19 5.19
N TYR A 516 -6.51 -5.26 4.26
CA TYR A 516 -6.12 -5.61 2.87
C TYR A 516 -4.61 -5.48 2.59
N SER A 517 -3.92 -4.61 3.32
CA SER A 517 -2.48 -4.35 3.13
C SER A 517 -1.57 -5.53 3.58
N LEU A 518 -1.96 -6.26 4.63
CA LEU A 518 -1.19 -7.39 5.17
C LEU A 518 -1.27 -8.66 4.28
N PHE A 519 -2.40 -8.89 3.61
CA PHE A 519 -2.63 -10.10 2.79
C PHE A 519 -1.88 -10.10 1.44
N GLY A 520 -1.51 -8.93 0.91
CA GLY A 520 -0.75 -8.82 -0.34
C GLY A 520 0.68 -9.37 -0.22
N ILE A 521 1.28 -9.20 0.95
CA ILE A 521 2.65 -9.62 1.27
C ILE A 521 2.74 -11.15 1.49
N ASP A 522 1.76 -11.75 2.17
CA ASP A 522 1.69 -13.21 2.38
C ASP A 522 1.58 -14.03 1.08
N LYS A 523 0.81 -13.54 0.09
CA LYS A 523 0.74 -14.17 -1.25
C LYS A 523 2.08 -14.10 -2.00
N LEU A 524 2.86 -13.04 -1.78
CA LEU A 524 4.22 -12.88 -2.30
C LEU A 524 5.19 -13.90 -1.68
N PHE A 525 4.98 -14.28 -0.42
CA PHE A 525 5.80 -15.24 0.32
C PHE A 525 5.47 -16.71 0.04
N GLN A 526 4.19 -17.08 -0.07
CA GLN A 526 3.82 -18.45 -0.49
C GLN A 526 4.40 -18.79 -1.86
N ARG A 527 4.36 -17.85 -2.83
CA ARG A 527 4.98 -18.03 -4.15
C ARG A 527 6.50 -18.22 -4.10
N GLN A 528 7.22 -17.55 -3.21
CA GLN A 528 8.68 -17.71 -3.08
C GLN A 528 9.06 -19.04 -2.38
N TYR A 529 8.30 -19.45 -1.36
CA TYR A 529 8.48 -20.75 -0.70
C TYR A 529 8.23 -21.91 -1.66
N ILE A 530 7.13 -21.85 -2.44
CA ILE A 530 6.78 -22.86 -3.46
C ILE A 530 7.85 -22.92 -4.56
N ARG A 531 8.37 -21.79 -5.03
CA ARG A 531 9.47 -21.75 -6.03
C ARG A 531 10.77 -22.37 -5.51
N LYS A 532 11.12 -22.19 -4.23
CA LYS A 532 12.30 -22.86 -3.63
C LYS A 532 12.10 -24.37 -3.48
N LYS A 533 10.89 -24.81 -3.12
CA LYS A 533 10.54 -26.24 -3.00
C LYS A 533 10.57 -26.93 -4.38
N LEU A 534 9.99 -26.30 -5.40
CA LEU A 534 10.06 -26.77 -6.80
C LEU A 534 11.50 -26.84 -7.34
N LYS A 535 12.34 -25.85 -7.04
CA LYS A 535 13.77 -25.89 -7.41
C LYS A 535 14.54 -27.03 -6.72
N LYS A 536 14.25 -27.31 -5.44
CA LYS A 536 14.82 -28.47 -4.71
C LYS A 536 14.37 -29.80 -5.30
N VAL A 537 13.09 -29.94 -5.66
CA VAL A 537 12.56 -31.15 -6.30
C VAL A 537 13.15 -31.36 -7.69
N LYS A 538 13.22 -30.31 -8.53
CA LYS A 538 13.85 -30.38 -9.86
C LYS A 538 15.33 -30.76 -9.79
N LYS A 539 16.07 -30.24 -8.80
CA LYS A 539 17.47 -30.62 -8.56
C LYS A 539 17.63 -32.08 -8.12
N LYS A 540 16.67 -32.61 -7.35
CA LYS A 540 16.66 -34.04 -6.99
C LYS A 540 16.36 -34.91 -8.22
N MET A 541 15.37 -34.55 -9.03
CA MET A 541 15.03 -35.31 -10.25
C MET A 541 16.18 -35.37 -11.25
N ASN A 542 16.93 -34.27 -11.43
CA ASN A 542 18.10 -34.24 -12.30
C ASN A 542 19.31 -35.04 -11.78
N ASN A 543 19.27 -35.54 -10.53
CA ASN A 543 20.30 -36.43 -10.00
C ASN A 543 19.88 -37.92 -10.08
N TYR A 544 18.66 -38.21 -10.55
CA TYR A 544 18.14 -39.56 -10.79
C TYR A 544 17.97 -39.88 -12.29
N ILE A 545 18.40 -38.96 -13.16
CA ILE A 545 18.65 -39.14 -14.59
C ILE A 545 20.15 -39.03 -14.76
#